data_AF-A0A0Q7UZC1-F1
#
_entry.id   AF-A0A0Q7UZC1-F1
#
_cell.length_a   1.000
_cell.length_b   1.000
_cell.length_c   1.000
_cell.angle_alpha   90.00
_cell.angle_beta   90.00
_cell.angle_gamma   90.00
#
_symmetry.space_group_name_H-M   'P 1'
#
loop_
_entity.id
_entity.type
_entity.pdbx_description
1 polymer ?
#
loop_
_entity_poly.entity_id
_entity_poly.type
_entity_poly.pdbx_seq_one_letter_code
_entity_poly.pdbx_strand_id
1 'polypeptide(L)'
;MEAALRILGDGLSIAALAIIASTAQSAWKRIGDGKRIPMQWGPDGKPTWRVSKAVGLLAIPALATVILLSFTLTQLTFTVEGLGAVIVLCVRAILAAALALSQLVHLRKVMETLGDDGDV
;
A
#
# COMPACT_ATOMS: atom_id res chain seq x y z
N MET A 1 -27.11 -12.02 -3.67
CA MET A 1 -26.59 -10.94 -2.80
C MET A 1 -25.07 -10.89 -2.86
N GLU A 2 -24.42 -12.03 -3.09
CA GLU A 2 -22.96 -12.15 -3.15
C GLU A 2 -22.32 -11.35 -4.29
N ALA A 3 -22.99 -11.25 -5.45
CA ALA A 3 -22.49 -10.43 -6.56
C ALA A 3 -22.28 -8.96 -6.15
N ALA A 4 -23.19 -8.40 -5.34
CA ALA A 4 -23.06 -7.04 -4.84
C ALA A 4 -21.88 -6.91 -3.85
N LEU A 5 -21.71 -7.88 -2.94
CA LEU A 5 -20.58 -7.91 -1.99
C LEU A 5 -19.23 -8.01 -2.72
N ARG A 6 -19.16 -8.80 -3.78
CA ARG A 6 -17.98 -8.92 -4.64
C ARG A 6 -17.65 -7.60 -5.34
N ILE A 7 -18.64 -6.99 -5.98
CA ILE A 7 -18.47 -5.69 -6.66
C ILE A 7 -18.02 -4.61 -5.66
N LEU A 8 -18.61 -4.58 -4.47
CA LEU A 8 -18.19 -3.68 -3.39
C LEU A 8 -16.74 -3.94 -2.96
N GLY A 9 -16.35 -5.21 -2.80
CA GLY A 9 -14.98 -5.58 -2.44
C GLY A 9 -13.94 -5.20 -3.52
N ASP A 10 -14.30 -5.34 -4.79
CA ASP A 10 -13.46 -4.92 -5.92
C ASP A 10 -13.35 -3.38 -5.97
N GLY A 11 -14.48 -2.67 -5.85
CA GLY A 11 -14.50 -1.21 -5.78
C GLY A 11 -13.67 -0.66 -4.62
N LEU A 12 -13.80 -1.26 -3.43
CA LEU A 12 -12.99 -0.91 -2.25
C LEU A 12 -11.50 -1.10 -2.50
N SER A 13 -11.11 -2.19 -3.16
CA SER A 13 -9.71 -2.47 -3.46
C SER A 13 -9.13 -1.49 -4.47
N ILE A 14 -9.89 -1.16 -5.52
CA ILE A 14 -9.50 -0.16 -6.51
C ILE A 14 -9.32 1.20 -5.82
N ALA A 15 -10.27 1.61 -4.96
CA ALA A 15 -10.17 2.86 -4.21
C ALA A 15 -8.93 2.89 -3.30
N ALA A 16 -8.67 1.82 -2.56
CA ALA A 16 -7.49 1.72 -1.69
C ALA A 16 -6.18 1.79 -2.49
N LEU A 17 -6.10 1.06 -3.61
CA LEU A 17 -4.94 1.10 -4.50
C LEU A 17 -4.73 2.50 -5.10
N ALA A 18 -5.80 3.18 -5.50
CA ALA A 18 -5.71 4.55 -6.01
C ALA A 18 -5.15 5.52 -4.96
N ILE A 19 -5.57 5.38 -3.69
CA ILE A 19 -5.03 6.19 -2.59
C ILE A 19 -3.54 5.87 -2.35
N ILE A 20 -3.17 4.59 -2.29
CA ILE A 20 -1.78 4.14 -2.11
C ILE A 20 -0.88 4.62 -3.25
N ALA A 21 -1.35 4.53 -4.50
CA ALA A 21 -0.62 5.00 -5.66
C ALA A 21 -0.50 6.53 -5.69
N SER A 22 -1.58 7.25 -5.38
CA SER A 22 -1.59 8.72 -5.32
C SER A 22 -0.61 9.25 -4.27
N THR A 23 -0.57 8.61 -3.10
CA THR A 23 0.39 8.99 -2.04
C THR A 23 1.84 8.71 -2.45
N ALA A 24 2.13 7.57 -3.10
CA ALA A 24 3.44 7.28 -3.68
C ALA A 24 3.85 8.31 -4.73
N GLN A 25 2.93 8.66 -5.63
CA GLN A 25 3.15 9.65 -6.69
C GLN A 25 3.41 11.05 -6.12
N SER A 26 2.68 11.44 -5.07
CA SER A 26 2.89 12.70 -4.38
C SER A 26 4.29 12.80 -3.78
N ALA A 27 4.76 11.74 -3.11
CA ALA A 27 6.13 11.66 -2.60
C ALA A 27 7.17 11.64 -3.73
N TRP A 28 6.89 10.97 -4.84
CA TRP A 28 7.77 10.93 -6.00
C TRP A 28 8.08 12.32 -6.57
N LYS A 29 7.10 13.22 -6.57
CA LYS A 29 7.25 14.61 -7.04
C LYS A 29 8.07 15.49 -6.09
N ARG A 30 8.09 15.15 -4.79
CA ARG A 30 8.79 15.94 -3.76
C ARG A 30 10.26 15.54 -3.65
N ILE A 31 10.57 14.26 -3.83
CA ILE A 31 11.93 13.73 -3.63
C ILE A 31 12.73 13.91 -4.91
N GLY A 32 13.91 14.53 -4.83
CA GLY A 32 14.79 14.72 -5.98
C GLY A 32 15.22 13.41 -6.66
N ASP A 33 15.50 13.46 -7.95
CA ASP A 33 15.98 12.28 -8.69
C ASP A 33 17.38 11.86 -8.23
N GLY A 34 17.65 10.56 -8.22
CA GLY A 34 18.91 9.98 -7.73
C GLY A 34 19.01 9.84 -6.19
N LYS A 35 18.04 10.35 -5.43
CA LYS A 35 17.98 10.15 -3.97
C LYS A 35 17.62 8.71 -3.61
N ARG A 36 18.20 8.23 -2.50
CA ARG A 36 17.90 6.91 -1.95
C ARG A 36 16.89 7.01 -0.81
N ILE A 37 15.87 6.16 -0.84
CA ILE A 37 14.78 6.12 0.12
C ILE A 37 15.15 5.18 1.27
N PRO A 38 15.06 5.61 2.54
CA PRO A 38 15.24 4.71 3.67
C PRO A 38 14.09 3.69 3.74
N MET A 39 14.43 2.40 3.84
CA MET A 39 13.43 1.32 3.88
C MET A 39 13.15 0.80 5.30
N GLN A 40 14.14 0.86 6.19
CA GLN A 40 14.03 0.40 7.56
C GLN A 40 14.84 1.31 8.47
N TRP A 41 14.35 1.49 9.68
CA TRP A 41 14.98 2.30 10.71
C TRP A 41 15.40 1.40 11.86
N GLY A 42 16.61 1.62 12.37
CA GLY A 42 17.10 0.96 13.58
C GLY A 42 16.38 1.48 14.83
N PRO A 43 16.62 0.85 16.00
CA PRO A 43 16.11 1.33 17.28
C PRO A 43 16.64 2.73 17.66
N ASP A 44 17.72 3.17 17.02
CA ASP A 44 18.30 4.50 17.10
C ASP A 44 17.58 5.55 16.22
N GLY A 45 16.54 5.14 15.49
CA GLY A 45 15.78 6.01 14.58
C GLY A 45 16.52 6.32 13.27
N LYS A 46 17.73 5.78 13.06
CA LYS A 46 18.51 6.01 11.83
C LYS A 46 18.16 4.97 10.77
N PRO A 47 18.19 5.34 9.49
CA PRO A 47 17.90 4.38 8.42
C PRO A 47 19.01 3.34 8.31
N THR A 48 18.67 2.06 8.52
CA THR A 48 19.60 0.92 8.43
C THR A 48 20.06 0.67 7.00
N TRP A 49 19.16 0.88 6.03
CA TRP A 49 19.44 0.70 4.61
C TRP A 49 18.57 1.61 3.75
N ARG A 50 19.14 2.04 2.61
CA ARG A 50 18.47 2.90 1.63
C ARG A 50 18.47 2.24 0.26
N VAL A 51 17.34 2.29 -0.42
CA VAL A 51 17.13 1.73 -1.76
C VAL A 51 16.90 2.85 -2.78
N SER A 52 16.88 2.54 -4.07
CA SER A 52 16.57 3.55 -5.09
C SER A 52 15.15 4.12 -4.90
N LYS A 53 14.94 5.38 -5.31
CA LYS A 53 13.64 6.06 -5.30
C LYS A 53 12.50 5.19 -5.84
N ALA A 54 12.74 4.54 -6.97
CA ALA A 54 11.77 3.65 -7.60
C ALA A 54 11.37 2.48 -6.70
N VAL A 55 12.35 1.78 -6.13
CA VAL A 55 12.08 0.59 -5.32
C VAL A 55 11.44 0.97 -3.99
N GLY A 56 11.91 2.01 -3.32
CA GLY A 56 11.37 2.44 -2.02
C GLY A 56 9.92 2.90 -2.11
N LEU A 57 9.59 3.72 -3.10
CA LEU A 57 8.24 4.28 -3.23
C LEU A 57 7.21 3.28 -3.78
N LEU A 58 7.64 2.33 -4.62
CA LEU A 58 6.73 1.38 -5.27
C LEU A 58 6.59 0.05 -4.54
N ALA A 59 7.42 -0.26 -3.54
CA ALA A 59 7.36 -1.54 -2.84
C ALA A 59 6.00 -1.81 -2.19
N ILE A 60 5.49 -0.86 -1.40
CA ILE A 60 4.19 -1.00 -0.72
C ILE A 60 3.03 -0.97 -1.73
N PRO A 61 2.97 -0.03 -2.71
CA PRO A 61 1.97 -0.10 -3.78
C PRO A 61 1.97 -1.44 -4.52
N ALA A 62 3.14 -1.97 -4.90
CA ALA A 62 3.25 -3.25 -5.60
C ALA A 62 2.75 -4.41 -4.72
N LEU A 63 3.15 -4.44 -3.44
CA LEU A 63 2.69 -5.45 -2.50
C LEU A 63 1.16 -5.37 -2.30
N ALA A 64 0.61 -4.16 -2.16
CA ALA A 64 -0.82 -3.95 -2.04
C ALA A 64 -1.57 -4.43 -3.29
N THR A 65 -1.04 -4.17 -4.49
CA THR A 65 -1.61 -4.68 -5.74
C THR A 65 -1.64 -6.20 -5.74
N VAL A 66 -0.53 -6.86 -5.42
CA VAL A 66 -0.46 -8.33 -5.41
C VAL A 66 -1.48 -8.92 -4.43
N ILE A 67 -1.54 -8.40 -3.20
CA ILE A 67 -2.46 -8.89 -2.17
C ILE A 67 -3.92 -8.67 -2.58
N LEU A 68 -4.30 -7.44 -2.93
CA LEU A 68 -5.70 -7.10 -3.21
C LEU A 68 -6.19 -7.70 -4.53
N LEU A 69 -5.32 -7.86 -5.53
CA LEU A 69 -5.64 -8.54 -6.79
C LEU A 69 -5.82 -10.05 -6.57
N SER A 70 -5.06 -10.67 -5.65
CA SER A 70 -5.20 -12.10 -5.34
C SER A 70 -6.61 -12.46 -4.87
N PHE A 71 -7.28 -11.57 -4.12
CA PHE A 71 -8.69 -11.74 -3.75
C PHE A 71 -9.60 -11.75 -4.97
N THR A 72 -9.44 -10.81 -5.91
CA THR A 72 -10.24 -10.77 -7.15
C THR A 72 -9.99 -12.02 -8.00
N LEU A 73 -8.73 -12.43 -8.16
CA LEU A 73 -8.35 -13.60 -8.96
C LEU A 73 -8.90 -14.89 -8.36
N THR A 74 -8.79 -15.07 -7.04
CA THR A 74 -9.33 -16.26 -6.35
C THR A 74 -10.84 -16.33 -6.53
N GLN A 75 -11.55 -15.20 -6.47
CA GLN A 75 -13.00 -15.14 -6.69
C GLN A 75 -13.45 -15.36 -8.15
N LEU A 76 -12.52 -15.36 -9.12
CA LEU A 76 -12.81 -15.82 -10.49
C LEU A 76 -12.93 -17.35 -10.56
N THR A 77 -12.25 -18.07 -9.68
CA THR A 77 -12.20 -19.54 -9.69
C THR A 77 -13.08 -20.16 -8.59
N PHE A 78 -13.14 -19.53 -7.41
CA PHE A 78 -13.88 -20.01 -6.25
C PHE A 78 -14.95 -19.01 -5.84
N THR A 79 -16.21 -19.42 -5.86
CA THR A 79 -17.32 -18.62 -5.35
C THR A 79 -17.48 -18.88 -3.86
N VAL A 80 -17.59 -17.80 -3.10
CA VAL A 80 -17.84 -17.85 -1.66
C VAL A 80 -19.26 -17.33 -1.42
N GLU A 81 -20.08 -18.13 -0.74
CA GLU A 81 -21.52 -17.87 -0.57
C GLU A 81 -21.89 -17.48 0.87
N GLY A 82 -23.01 -16.77 1.01
CA GLY A 82 -23.57 -16.40 2.32
C GLY A 82 -22.57 -15.69 3.25
N LEU A 83 -22.40 -16.22 4.46
CA LEU A 83 -21.52 -15.64 5.50
C LEU A 83 -20.05 -15.55 5.03
N GLY A 84 -19.59 -16.48 4.20
CA GLY A 84 -18.22 -16.48 3.71
C GLY A 84 -17.91 -15.25 2.85
N ALA A 85 -18.87 -14.81 2.02
CA ALA A 85 -18.72 -13.61 1.20
C ALA A 85 -18.54 -12.35 2.07
N VAL A 86 -19.28 -12.28 3.18
CA VAL A 86 -19.17 -11.17 4.14
C VAL A 86 -17.82 -11.19 4.85
N ILE A 87 -17.35 -12.35 5.31
CA ILE A 87 -16.04 -12.49 5.95
C ILE A 87 -14.93 -12.05 4.98
N VAL A 88 -14.97 -12.51 3.72
CA VAL A 88 -13.98 -12.14 2.71
C VAL A 88 -13.97 -10.63 2.47
N LEU A 89 -15.15 -10.00 2.38
CA LEU A 89 -15.25 -8.54 2.25
C LEU A 89 -14.60 -7.82 3.45
N CYS A 90 -14.91 -8.24 4.69
CA CYS A 90 -14.35 -7.63 5.89
C CYS A 90 -12.82 -7.79 5.97
N VAL A 91 -12.30 -8.99 5.71
CA VAL A 91 -10.85 -9.24 5.67
C VAL A 91 -10.17 -8.36 4.63
N ARG A 92 -10.76 -8.27 3.43
CA ARG A 92 -10.25 -7.43 2.35
C ARG A 92 -10.25 -5.95 2.74
N ALA A 93 -11.30 -5.47 3.40
CA ALA A 93 -11.39 -4.10 3.89
C ALA A 93 -10.31 -3.77 4.94
N ILE A 94 -10.10 -4.66 5.90
CA ILE A 94 -9.07 -4.49 6.94
C ILE A 94 -7.68 -4.47 6.30
N LEU A 95 -7.39 -5.40 5.39
CA LEU A 95 -6.11 -5.44 4.68
C LEU A 95 -5.87 -4.18 3.85
N ALA A 96 -6.88 -3.73 3.09
CA ALA A 96 -6.80 -2.50 2.31
C ALA A 96 -6.49 -1.28 3.19
N ALA A 97 -7.19 -1.14 4.32
CA ALA A 97 -6.93 -0.07 5.29
C ALA A 97 -5.53 -0.17 5.91
N ALA A 98 -5.10 -1.37 6.32
CA ALA A 98 -3.78 -1.59 6.91
C ALA A 98 -2.65 -1.26 5.93
N LEU A 99 -2.78 -1.64 4.66
CA LEU A 99 -1.81 -1.33 3.60
C LEU A 99 -1.75 0.17 3.31
N ALA A 100 -2.92 0.84 3.25
CA ALA A 100 -2.98 2.29 3.05
C ALA A 100 -2.33 3.05 4.22
N LEU A 101 -2.62 2.66 5.46
CA LEU A 101 -1.98 3.24 6.65
C LEU A 101 -0.47 2.97 6.67
N SER A 102 -0.05 1.75 6.32
CA SER A 102 1.36 1.40 6.22
C SER A 102 2.10 2.29 5.21
N GLN A 103 1.49 2.54 4.05
CA GLN A 103 2.03 3.46 3.04
C GLN A 103 2.17 4.89 3.58
N LEU A 104 1.13 5.41 4.24
CA LEU A 104 1.15 6.76 4.81
C LEU A 104 2.22 6.91 5.90
N VAL A 105 2.32 5.94 6.80
CA VAL A 105 3.33 5.94 7.88
C VAL A 105 4.74 5.81 7.32
N HIS A 106 4.93 4.92 6.34
CA HIS A 106 6.22 4.75 5.68
C HIS A 106 6.66 6.05 4.99
N LEU A 107 5.78 6.66 4.17
CA LEU A 107 6.08 7.92 3.50
C LEU A 107 6.32 9.07 4.47
N ARG A 108 5.57 9.14 5.58
CA ARG A 108 5.81 10.14 6.62
C ARG A 108 7.22 10.03 7.18
N LYS A 109 7.65 8.82 7.58
CA LYS A 109 9.01 8.59 8.10
C LYS A 109 10.08 8.87 7.06
N VAL A 110 9.83 8.54 5.79
CA VAL A 110 10.74 8.86 4.68
C VAL A 110 10.90 10.37 4.55
N MET A 111 9.80 11.13 4.56
CA MET A 111 9.85 12.59 4.44
C MET A 111 10.52 13.25 5.65
N GLU A 112 10.25 12.77 6.88
CA GLU A 112 10.92 13.24 8.10
C GLU A 112 12.43 12.98 8.01
N THR A 113 12.85 11.76 7.64
CA THR A 113 14.27 11.41 7.53
C THR A 113 14.98 12.21 6.43
N LEU A 114 14.35 12.41 5.28
CA LEU A 114 14.94 13.19 4.19
C LEU A 114 14.98 14.69 4.51
N GLY A 115 14.01 15.21 5.27
CA GLY A 115 14.02 16.59 5.73
C GLY A 115 15.14 16.87 6.74
N ASP A 116 15.37 15.95 7.68
CA ASP A 116 16.50 16.03 8.62
C ASP A 116 17.86 15.97 7.90
N ASP A 117 17.94 15.24 6.79
CA ASP A 117 19.12 15.17 5.93
C ASP A 117 19.31 16.41 5.03
N GLY A 118 18.33 17.33 4.96
CA GLY A 118 18.33 18.49 4.06
C GLY A 118 18.07 18.17 2.58
N ASP A 119 17.50 16.99 2.31
CA ASP A 119 17.29 16.43 0.97
C ASP A 119 15.90 16.74 0.37
N VAL A 120 15.02 17.40 1.13
CA VAL A 120 13.69 17.91 0.73
C VAL A 120 13.36 19.21 1.44
#